data_AF-A0A932VNV2-F1
#
_entry.id   AF-A0A932VNV2-F1
#
_cell.length_a   1.000
_cell.length_b   1.000
_cell.length_c   1.000
_cell.angle_alpha   90.00
_cell.angle_beta   90.00
_cell.angle_gamma   90.00
#
_symmetry.space_group_name_H-M   'P 1'
#
loop_
_entity.id
_entity.type
_entity.pdbx_description
1 polymer ?
#
loop_
_entity_poly.entity_id
_entity_poly.type
_entity_poly.pdbx_seq_one_letter_code
_entity_poly.pdbx_strand_id
1 'polypeptide(L)'
;MSIYKLIDRLGLVVEESTSLPWTSYKLVNIEKFYDQLELVMSKLPQEIKEATSIINQKEEIVSQAQAKAEKMLKDSQKQSDELLENTQYKVDKMVKDSEILKKIEQEAEKIKRSILQEAEEIRMRALKESEEMRKKAYEEADNTRLGSDTYAESVLSSLDRDLSEALSIVRNGQKHLTSKSSENKFGHTVYSNGRDKETVNI
;
A
#
# COMPACT_ATOMS: atom_id res chain seq x y z
N MET A 1 82.79 13.45 -30.46
CA MET A 1 83.63 12.31 -30.91
C MET A 1 83.59 11.30 -29.77
N SER A 2 83.06 10.08 -29.98
CA SER A 2 82.85 9.13 -28.87
C SER A 2 84.18 8.57 -28.35
N ILE A 3 84.20 8.14 -27.09
CA ILE A 3 85.37 7.51 -26.47
C ILE A 3 85.89 6.32 -27.30
N TYR A 4 84.98 5.57 -27.93
CA TYR A 4 85.31 4.49 -28.86
C TYR A 4 86.16 4.97 -30.04
N LYS A 5 85.84 6.13 -30.64
CA LYS A 5 86.64 6.69 -31.73
C LYS A 5 88.03 7.16 -31.27
N LEU A 6 88.21 7.48 -29.99
CA LEU A 6 89.50 7.84 -29.42
C LEU A 6 90.34 6.59 -29.10
N ILE A 7 89.70 5.53 -28.58
CA ILE A 7 90.33 4.23 -28.37
C ILE A 7 90.73 3.59 -29.70
N ASP A 8 89.86 3.63 -30.71
CA ASP A 8 90.17 3.15 -32.07
C ASP A 8 91.35 3.90 -32.68
N ARG A 9 91.42 5.23 -32.49
CA ARG A 9 92.58 6.03 -32.91
C ARG A 9 93.85 5.66 -32.15
N LEU A 10 93.75 5.39 -30.86
CA LEU A 10 94.88 4.92 -30.05
C LEU A 10 95.41 3.58 -30.60
N GLY A 11 94.48 2.67 -30.96
CA GLY A 11 94.77 1.41 -31.62
C GLY A 11 95.44 1.60 -32.98
N LEU A 12 94.93 2.52 -33.81
CA LEU A 12 95.50 2.85 -35.12
C LEU A 12 96.93 3.41 -35.02
N VAL A 13 97.22 4.25 -34.02
CA VAL A 13 98.59 4.76 -33.78
C VAL A 13 99.57 3.62 -33.49
N VAL A 14 99.11 2.56 -32.81
CA VAL A 14 99.89 1.34 -32.56
C VAL A 14 99.92 0.44 -33.81
N GLU A 15 98.86 0.43 -34.60
CA GLU A 15 98.77 -0.42 -35.79
C GLU A 15 99.61 0.09 -36.97
N GLU A 16 99.57 1.40 -37.22
CA GLU A 16 100.34 2.12 -38.25
C GLU A 16 101.82 2.31 -37.89
N SER A 17 102.23 1.90 -36.69
CA SER A 17 103.61 2.03 -36.23
C SER A 17 104.56 1.08 -36.95
N THR A 18 105.77 1.55 -37.25
CA THR A 18 106.75 0.84 -38.08
C THR A 18 107.16 -0.49 -37.43
N SER A 19 106.94 -1.61 -38.11
CA SER A 19 107.41 -2.93 -37.67
C SER A 19 108.92 -3.05 -37.81
N LEU A 20 109.58 -3.57 -36.78
CA LEU A 20 111.01 -3.82 -36.82
C LEU A 20 111.28 -5.15 -37.54
N PRO A 21 112.17 -5.17 -38.56
CA PRO A 21 112.41 -6.38 -39.33
C PRO A 21 113.00 -7.47 -38.43
N TRP A 22 112.60 -8.73 -38.66
CA TRP A 22 113.01 -9.91 -37.89
C TRP A 22 112.49 -9.98 -36.43
N THR A 23 111.59 -9.09 -36.03
CA THR A 23 111.00 -9.10 -34.67
C THR A 23 109.49 -8.92 -34.70
N SER A 24 108.80 -9.30 -33.62
CA SER A 24 107.36 -9.04 -33.43
C SER A 24 107.08 -7.66 -32.82
N TYR A 25 108.09 -6.80 -32.66
CA TYR A 25 107.97 -5.49 -32.02
C TYR A 25 107.70 -4.38 -33.04
N LYS A 26 106.92 -3.38 -32.64
CA LYS A 26 106.63 -2.17 -33.43
C LYS A 26 107.18 -0.91 -32.76
N LEU A 27 107.55 0.07 -33.57
CA LEU A 27 108.19 1.32 -33.15
C LEU A 27 107.15 2.44 -33.10
N VAL A 28 106.61 2.68 -31.91
CA VAL A 28 105.53 3.64 -31.65
C VAL A 28 106.08 5.01 -31.27
N ASN A 29 105.50 6.08 -31.81
CA ASN A 29 105.80 7.43 -31.34
C ASN A 29 105.13 7.66 -29.98
N ILE A 30 105.95 7.69 -28.93
CA ILE A 30 105.53 7.84 -27.53
C ILE A 30 104.76 9.13 -27.29
N GLU A 31 105.20 10.25 -27.87
CA GLU A 31 104.59 11.57 -27.68
C GLU A 31 103.15 11.60 -28.22
N LYS A 32 102.97 11.19 -29.48
CA LYS A 32 101.64 11.08 -30.10
C LYS A 32 100.73 10.07 -29.40
N PHE A 33 101.29 8.98 -28.88
CA PHE A 33 100.54 7.98 -28.13
C PHE A 33 100.04 8.55 -26.79
N TYR A 34 100.90 9.27 -26.06
CA TYR A 34 100.53 9.94 -24.81
C TYR A 34 99.50 11.04 -25.03
N ASP A 35 99.61 11.85 -26.09
CA ASP A 35 98.61 12.88 -26.42
C ASP A 35 97.22 12.28 -26.63
N GLN A 36 97.13 11.15 -27.34
CA GLN A 36 95.85 10.47 -27.53
C GLN A 36 95.34 9.81 -26.24
N LEU A 37 96.25 9.26 -25.41
CA LEU A 37 95.91 8.68 -24.12
C LEU A 37 95.39 9.75 -23.15
N GLU A 38 96.01 10.93 -23.11
CA GLU A 38 95.57 12.07 -22.31
C GLU A 38 94.19 12.58 -22.77
N LEU A 39 93.93 12.58 -24.08
CA LEU A 39 92.61 12.93 -24.61
C LEU A 39 91.52 11.90 -24.23
N VAL A 40 91.86 10.62 -24.16
CA VAL A 40 90.96 9.58 -23.63
C VAL A 40 90.72 9.77 -22.14
N MET A 41 91.81 9.96 -21.37
CA MET A 41 91.76 10.11 -19.91
C MET A 41 91.07 11.39 -19.44
N SER A 42 91.13 12.47 -20.23
CA SER A 42 90.43 13.72 -19.93
C SER A 42 88.93 13.65 -20.19
N LYS A 43 88.49 12.81 -21.15
CA LYS A 43 87.07 12.65 -21.46
C LYS A 43 86.38 11.62 -20.57
N LEU A 44 87.00 10.45 -20.38
CA LEU A 44 86.46 9.31 -19.63
C LEU A 44 85.68 9.67 -18.35
N PRO A 45 86.17 10.56 -17.46
CA PRO A 45 85.45 10.95 -16.25
C PRO A 45 84.07 11.54 -16.52
N GLN A 46 83.94 12.33 -17.58
CA GLN A 46 82.67 12.93 -17.99
C GLN A 46 81.70 11.85 -18.50
N GLU A 47 82.14 10.93 -19.36
CA GLU A 47 81.25 9.86 -19.84
C GLU A 47 80.82 8.91 -18.70
N ILE A 48 81.70 8.61 -17.74
CA ILE A 48 81.33 7.83 -16.54
C ILE A 48 80.31 8.58 -15.68
N LYS A 49 80.47 9.89 -15.51
CA LYS A 49 79.53 10.74 -14.75
C LYS A 49 78.16 10.79 -15.42
N GLU A 50 78.12 10.95 -16.75
CA GLU A 50 76.88 10.92 -17.53
C GLU A 50 76.19 9.55 -17.44
N ALA A 51 76.93 8.45 -17.59
CA ALA A 51 76.38 7.10 -17.44
C ALA A 51 75.80 6.84 -16.05
N THR A 52 76.50 7.28 -15.00
CA THR A 52 76.02 7.18 -13.61
C THR A 52 74.76 8.00 -13.40
N SER A 53 74.69 9.21 -13.97
CA SER A 53 73.50 10.06 -13.92
C SER A 53 72.29 9.40 -14.59
N ILE A 54 72.48 8.76 -15.74
CA ILE A 54 71.42 8.03 -16.44
C ILE A 54 70.91 6.85 -15.61
N ILE A 55 71.82 6.10 -14.97
CA ILE A 55 71.43 4.98 -14.09
C ILE A 55 70.59 5.50 -12.92
N ASN A 56 71.04 6.56 -12.25
CA ASN A 56 70.31 7.16 -11.12
C ASN A 56 68.92 7.67 -11.56
N GLN A 57 68.83 8.34 -12.71
CA GLN A 57 67.55 8.78 -13.27
C GLN A 57 66.62 7.61 -13.59
N LYS A 58 67.16 6.51 -14.13
CA LYS A 58 66.38 5.31 -14.40
C LYS A 58 65.85 4.68 -13.11
N GLU A 59 66.68 4.58 -12.08
CA GLU A 59 66.26 4.08 -10.75
C GLU A 59 65.15 4.95 -10.16
N GLU A 60 65.28 6.27 -10.27
CA GLU A 60 64.26 7.21 -9.83
C GLU A 60 62.94 7.04 -10.59
N ILE A 61 62.98 6.91 -11.93
CA ILE A 61 61.78 6.65 -12.75
C ILE A 61 61.10 5.35 -12.33
N VAL A 62 61.86 4.27 -12.11
CA VAL A 62 61.31 2.98 -11.67
C VAL A 62 60.65 3.10 -10.31
N SER A 63 61.31 3.77 -9.36
CA SER A 63 60.76 4.03 -8.02
C SER A 63 59.47 4.84 -8.08
N GLN A 64 59.43 5.93 -8.85
CA GLN A 64 58.22 6.74 -9.05
C GLN A 64 57.09 5.95 -9.72
N ALA A 65 57.42 5.11 -10.71
CA ALA A 65 56.43 4.26 -11.38
C ALA A 65 55.83 3.22 -10.42
N GLN A 66 56.66 2.60 -9.58
CA GLN A 66 56.21 1.67 -8.53
C GLN A 66 55.31 2.37 -7.53
N ALA A 67 55.74 3.52 -6.98
CA ALA A 67 54.93 4.30 -6.05
C ALA A 67 53.58 4.72 -6.65
N LYS A 68 53.56 5.09 -7.93
CA LYS A 68 52.32 5.44 -8.65
C LYS A 68 51.41 4.23 -8.83
N ALA A 69 51.96 3.06 -9.17
CA ALA A 69 51.21 1.83 -9.31
C ALA A 69 50.59 1.40 -7.97
N GLU A 70 51.38 1.43 -6.88
CA GLU A 70 50.91 1.12 -5.53
C GLU A 70 49.79 2.08 -5.09
N LYS A 71 49.95 3.37 -5.36
CA LYS A 71 48.90 4.36 -5.08
C LYS A 71 47.63 4.06 -5.86
N MET A 72 47.75 3.77 -7.15
CA MET A 72 46.60 3.45 -8.01
C MET A 72 45.87 2.18 -7.54
N LEU A 73 46.61 1.16 -7.11
CA LEU A 73 46.04 -0.06 -6.53
C LEU A 73 45.32 0.24 -5.22
N LYS A 74 45.93 1.04 -4.33
CA LYS A 74 45.32 1.44 -3.07
C LYS A 74 44.05 2.27 -3.27
N ASP A 75 44.07 3.22 -4.20
CA ASP A 75 42.92 4.05 -4.53
C ASP A 75 41.79 3.20 -5.15
N SER A 76 42.13 2.25 -6.03
CA SER A 76 41.15 1.32 -6.60
C SER A 76 40.56 0.39 -5.55
N GLN A 77 41.38 -0.15 -4.64
CA GLN A 77 40.91 -0.99 -3.55
C GLN A 77 39.95 -0.21 -2.65
N LYS A 78 40.32 1.02 -2.28
CA LYS A 78 39.46 1.90 -1.47
C LYS A 78 38.12 2.18 -2.17
N GLN A 79 38.14 2.49 -3.47
CA GLN A 79 36.91 2.71 -4.24
C GLN A 79 36.06 1.44 -4.31
N SER A 80 36.69 0.27 -4.47
CA SER A 80 35.99 -1.01 -4.48
C SER A 80 35.35 -1.29 -3.12
N ASP A 81 36.06 -1.04 -2.03
CA ASP A 81 35.54 -1.24 -0.67
C ASP A 81 34.36 -0.30 -0.38
N GLU A 82 34.48 0.99 -0.73
CA GLU A 82 33.41 1.97 -0.63
C GLU A 82 32.19 1.58 -1.50
N LEU A 83 32.41 1.06 -2.71
CA LEU A 83 31.33 0.61 -3.59
C LEU A 83 30.62 -0.63 -3.02
N LEU A 84 31.37 -1.59 -2.47
CA LEU A 84 30.83 -2.78 -1.83
C LEU A 84 30.00 -2.42 -0.60
N GLU A 85 30.49 -1.54 0.26
CA GLU A 85 29.78 -1.06 1.44
C GLU A 85 28.45 -0.38 1.05
N ASN A 86 28.49 0.53 0.08
CA ASN A 86 27.29 1.20 -0.43
C ASN A 86 26.29 0.23 -1.07
N THR A 87 26.80 -0.78 -1.78
CA THR A 87 25.96 -1.79 -2.43
C THR A 87 25.29 -2.69 -1.39
N GLN A 88 26.03 -3.13 -0.38
CA GLN A 88 25.49 -3.94 0.72
C GLN A 88 24.39 -3.17 1.47
N TYR A 89 24.63 -1.90 1.80
CA TYR A 89 23.61 -1.04 2.41
C TYR A 89 22.33 -0.96 1.57
N LYS A 90 22.46 -0.81 0.25
CA LYS A 90 21.30 -0.79 -0.67
C LYS A 90 20.58 -2.12 -0.70
N VAL A 91 21.30 -3.24 -0.79
CA VAL A 91 20.71 -4.59 -0.77
C VAL A 91 19.94 -4.83 0.51
N ASP A 92 20.52 -4.53 1.67
CA ASP A 92 19.87 -4.69 2.98
C ASP A 92 18.59 -3.86 3.09
N LYS A 93 18.63 -2.62 2.59
CA LYS A 93 17.45 -1.75 2.54
C LYS A 93 16.37 -2.33 1.62
N MET A 94 16.72 -2.79 0.42
CA MET A 94 15.77 -3.41 -0.52
C MET A 94 15.14 -4.68 0.04
N VAL A 95 15.90 -5.52 0.76
CA VAL A 95 15.37 -6.71 1.44
C VAL A 95 14.38 -6.29 2.52
N LYS A 96 14.72 -5.33 3.38
CA LYS A 96 13.81 -4.82 4.42
C LYS A 96 12.55 -4.22 3.83
N ASP A 97 12.66 -3.39 2.79
CA ASP A 97 11.53 -2.79 2.10
C ASP A 97 10.62 -3.88 1.49
N SER A 98 11.20 -4.92 0.89
CA SER A 98 10.46 -6.07 0.37
C SER A 98 9.75 -6.86 1.48
N GLU A 99 10.36 -7.06 2.63
CA GLU A 99 9.73 -7.72 3.77
C GLU A 99 8.55 -6.90 4.32
N ILE A 100 8.70 -5.57 4.40
CA ILE A 100 7.63 -4.66 4.81
C ILE A 100 6.47 -4.73 3.83
N LEU A 101 6.74 -4.66 2.52
CA LEU A 101 5.69 -4.77 1.49
C LEU A 101 4.93 -6.10 1.62
N LYS A 102 5.65 -7.22 1.78
CA LYS A 102 5.03 -8.54 1.98
C LYS A 102 4.14 -8.59 3.23
N LYS A 103 4.56 -7.95 4.33
CA LYS A 103 3.74 -7.84 5.55
C LYS A 103 2.49 -6.99 5.32
N ILE A 104 2.63 -5.85 4.63
CA ILE A 104 1.49 -4.98 4.29
C ILE A 104 0.48 -5.73 3.44
N GLU A 105 0.91 -6.47 2.42
CA GLU A 105 0.03 -7.30 1.59
C GLU A 105 -0.71 -8.36 2.42
N GLN A 106 0.00 -9.05 3.31
CA GLN A 106 -0.60 -10.05 4.20
C GLN A 106 -1.65 -9.45 5.13
N GLU A 107 -1.35 -8.30 5.75
CA GLU A 107 -2.29 -7.59 6.62
C GLU A 107 -3.50 -7.05 5.84
N ALA A 108 -3.28 -6.48 4.65
CA ALA A 108 -4.36 -6.02 3.78
C ALA A 108 -5.31 -7.17 3.40
N GLU A 109 -4.78 -8.35 3.06
CA GLU A 109 -5.58 -9.54 2.76
C GLU A 109 -6.31 -10.10 4.00
N LYS A 110 -5.78 -9.93 5.21
CA LYS A 110 -6.52 -10.25 6.45
C LYS A 110 -7.67 -9.28 6.67
N ILE A 111 -7.41 -7.97 6.57
CA ILE A 111 -8.43 -6.92 6.75
C ILE A 111 -9.56 -7.12 5.74
N LYS A 112 -9.22 -7.32 4.46
CA LYS A 112 -10.19 -7.60 3.41
C LYS A 112 -11.07 -8.80 3.73
N ARG A 113 -10.48 -9.91 4.21
CA ARG A 113 -11.24 -11.09 4.63
C ARG A 113 -12.15 -10.82 5.83
N SER A 114 -11.67 -10.09 6.83
CA SER A 114 -12.49 -9.68 8.00
C SER A 114 -13.69 -8.87 7.56
N ILE A 115 -13.49 -7.84 6.72
CA ILE A 115 -14.57 -6.98 6.22
C ILE A 115 -15.61 -7.79 5.45
N LEU A 116 -15.18 -8.72 4.59
CA LEU A 116 -16.12 -9.57 3.83
C LEU A 116 -16.93 -10.48 4.75
N GLN A 117 -16.28 -11.06 5.77
CA GLN A 117 -16.97 -11.91 6.74
C GLN A 117 -17.97 -11.09 7.58
N GLU A 118 -17.55 -9.95 8.12
CA GLU A 118 -18.41 -9.06 8.91
C GLU A 118 -19.59 -8.55 8.08
N ALA A 119 -19.36 -8.17 6.81
CA ALA A 119 -20.43 -7.75 5.91
C ALA A 119 -21.46 -8.87 5.68
N GLU A 120 -21.00 -10.11 5.49
CA GLU A 120 -21.89 -11.26 5.32
C GLU A 120 -22.66 -11.57 6.62
N GLU A 121 -22.01 -11.47 7.78
CA GLU A 121 -22.67 -11.64 9.09
C GLU A 121 -23.76 -10.58 9.32
N ILE A 122 -23.48 -9.32 8.99
CA ILE A 122 -24.45 -8.22 9.05
C ILE A 122 -25.61 -8.50 8.09
N ARG A 123 -25.32 -8.90 6.85
CA ARG A 123 -26.33 -9.23 5.84
C ARG A 123 -27.26 -10.35 6.32
N MET A 124 -26.70 -11.41 6.87
CA MET A 124 -27.45 -12.56 7.38
C MET A 124 -28.31 -12.17 8.58
N ARG A 125 -27.78 -11.35 9.51
CA ARG A 125 -28.55 -10.87 10.66
C ARG A 125 -29.72 -9.99 10.23
N ALA A 126 -29.47 -9.03 9.33
CA ALA A 126 -30.51 -8.14 8.81
C ALA A 126 -31.62 -8.92 8.08
N LEU A 127 -31.25 -9.94 7.30
CA LEU A 127 -32.22 -10.81 6.64
C LEU A 127 -33.09 -11.56 7.64
N LYS A 128 -32.47 -12.17 8.66
CA LYS A 128 -33.18 -12.89 9.73
C LYS A 128 -34.14 -11.97 10.50
N GLU A 129 -33.67 -10.80 10.91
CA GLU A 129 -34.49 -9.81 11.62
C GLU A 129 -35.67 -9.35 10.75
N SER A 130 -35.44 -9.13 9.46
CA SER A 130 -36.50 -8.78 8.50
C SER A 130 -37.54 -9.88 8.36
N GLU A 131 -37.12 -11.16 8.28
CA GLU A 131 -38.02 -12.31 8.25
C GLU A 131 -38.86 -12.43 9.51
N GLU A 132 -38.25 -12.24 10.69
CA GLU A 132 -38.94 -12.26 11.97
C GLU A 132 -39.95 -11.11 12.10
N MET A 133 -39.57 -9.90 11.69
CA MET A 133 -40.46 -8.74 11.68
C MET A 133 -41.66 -8.96 10.75
N ARG A 134 -41.40 -9.50 9.55
CA ARG A 134 -42.46 -9.85 8.59
C ARG A 134 -43.42 -10.87 9.17
N LYS A 135 -42.91 -11.92 9.85
CA LYS A 135 -43.75 -12.93 10.49
C LYS A 135 -44.65 -12.33 11.56
N LYS A 136 -44.08 -11.50 12.46
CA LYS A 136 -44.86 -10.80 13.50
C LYS A 136 -45.95 -9.91 12.92
N ALA A 137 -45.62 -9.15 11.87
CA ALA A 137 -46.59 -8.30 11.19
C ALA A 137 -47.76 -9.10 10.60
N TYR A 138 -47.50 -10.29 10.03
CA TYR A 138 -48.57 -11.18 9.55
C TYR A 138 -49.44 -11.71 10.68
N GLU A 139 -48.83 -12.17 11.78
CA GLU A 139 -49.56 -12.66 12.96
C GLU A 139 -50.44 -11.54 13.58
N GLU A 140 -49.92 -10.33 13.70
CA GLU A 140 -50.64 -9.17 14.23
C GLU A 140 -51.79 -8.73 13.30
N ALA A 141 -51.55 -8.74 11.98
CA ALA A 141 -52.58 -8.43 11.00
C ALA A 141 -53.74 -9.43 11.05
N ASP A 142 -53.44 -10.73 11.17
CA ASP A 142 -54.49 -11.76 11.27
C ASP A 142 -55.27 -11.66 12.60
N ASN A 143 -54.58 -11.43 13.71
CA ASN A 143 -55.22 -11.22 15.01
C ASN A 143 -56.13 -9.99 15.00
N THR A 144 -55.68 -8.89 14.38
CA THR A 144 -56.47 -7.66 14.24
C THR A 144 -57.70 -7.88 13.38
N ARG A 145 -57.57 -8.64 12.27
CA ARG A 145 -58.69 -9.03 11.40
C ARG A 145 -59.71 -9.85 12.18
N LEU A 146 -59.29 -10.93 12.84
CA LEU A 146 -60.17 -11.80 13.63
C LEU A 146 -60.85 -11.06 14.78
N GLY A 147 -60.12 -10.20 15.49
CA GLY A 147 -60.67 -9.36 16.55
C GLY A 147 -61.70 -8.37 16.04
N SER A 148 -61.47 -7.78 14.87
CA SER A 148 -62.41 -6.85 14.22
C SER A 148 -63.68 -7.56 13.76
N ASP A 149 -63.55 -8.75 13.17
CA ASP A 149 -64.69 -9.60 12.76
C ASP A 149 -65.55 -9.96 13.97
N THR A 150 -64.90 -10.41 15.06
CA THR A 150 -65.58 -10.75 16.33
C THR A 150 -66.29 -9.54 16.95
N TYR A 151 -65.64 -8.37 16.93
CA TYR A 151 -66.23 -7.14 17.43
C TYR A 151 -67.46 -6.74 16.59
N ALA A 152 -67.36 -6.76 15.27
CA ALA A 152 -68.47 -6.46 14.37
C ALA A 152 -69.66 -7.39 14.63
N GLU A 153 -69.42 -8.70 14.80
CA GLU A 153 -70.46 -9.67 15.14
C GLU A 153 -71.15 -9.32 16.47
N SER A 154 -70.38 -8.97 17.50
CA SER A 154 -70.93 -8.61 18.82
C SER A 154 -71.80 -7.34 18.78
N VAL A 155 -71.38 -6.34 18.00
CA VAL A 155 -72.12 -5.09 17.82
C VAL A 155 -73.42 -5.34 17.04
N LEU A 156 -73.34 -6.12 15.95
CA LEU A 156 -74.51 -6.49 15.15
C LEU A 156 -75.52 -7.32 15.95
N SER A 157 -75.04 -8.27 16.75
CA SER A 157 -75.91 -9.09 17.62
C SER A 157 -76.59 -8.25 18.70
N SER A 158 -75.87 -7.29 19.30
CA SER A 158 -76.45 -6.37 20.28
C SER A 158 -77.53 -5.48 19.64
N LEU A 159 -77.24 -4.93 18.45
CA LEU A 159 -78.18 -4.12 17.70
C LEU A 159 -79.45 -4.91 17.32
N ASP A 160 -79.31 -6.16 16.89
CA ASP A 160 -80.44 -7.04 16.57
C ASP A 160 -81.35 -7.27 17.79
N ARG A 161 -80.74 -7.50 18.96
CA ARG A 161 -81.49 -7.66 20.23
C ARG A 161 -82.25 -6.39 20.58
N ASP A 162 -81.60 -5.23 20.53
CA ASP A 162 -82.20 -3.95 20.90
C ASP A 162 -83.35 -3.58 19.94
N LEU A 163 -83.18 -3.81 18.64
CA LEU A 163 -84.23 -3.63 17.63
C LEU A 163 -85.40 -4.60 17.85
N SER A 164 -85.12 -5.86 18.19
CA SER A 164 -86.15 -6.86 18.49
C SER A 164 -86.99 -6.47 19.71
N GLU A 165 -86.37 -5.93 20.76
CA GLU A 165 -87.07 -5.42 21.94
C GLU A 165 -87.96 -4.22 21.59
N ALA A 166 -87.42 -3.23 20.87
CA ALA A 166 -88.19 -2.06 20.43
C ALA A 166 -89.40 -2.46 19.57
N LEU A 167 -89.22 -3.38 18.61
CA LEU A 167 -90.30 -3.91 17.78
C LEU A 167 -91.35 -4.65 18.61
N SER A 168 -90.94 -5.41 19.63
CA SER A 168 -91.85 -6.09 20.56
C SER A 168 -92.72 -5.08 21.31
N ILE A 169 -92.13 -4.00 21.84
CA ILE A 169 -92.85 -2.91 22.51
C ILE A 169 -93.89 -2.30 21.57
N VAL A 170 -93.50 -1.97 20.32
CA VAL A 170 -94.42 -1.41 19.32
C VAL A 170 -95.56 -2.37 19.00
N ARG A 171 -95.28 -3.65 18.78
CA ARG A 171 -96.31 -4.68 18.50
C ARG A 171 -97.28 -4.84 19.67
N ASN A 172 -96.77 -4.86 20.90
CA ASN A 172 -97.60 -4.93 22.09
C ASN A 172 -98.48 -3.68 22.22
N GLY A 173 -97.92 -2.48 22.01
CA GLY A 173 -98.68 -1.22 21.98
C GLY A 173 -99.78 -1.22 20.92
N GLN A 174 -99.49 -1.66 19.70
CA GLN A 174 -100.48 -1.83 18.63
C GLN A 174 -101.59 -2.81 19.04
N LYS A 175 -101.23 -3.97 19.60
CA LYS A 175 -102.20 -4.96 20.10
C LYS A 175 -103.11 -4.36 21.18
N HIS A 176 -102.55 -3.63 22.14
CA HIS A 176 -103.34 -2.93 23.16
C HIS A 176 -104.31 -1.90 22.58
N LEU A 177 -103.89 -1.12 21.58
CA LEU A 177 -104.76 -0.14 20.92
C LEU A 177 -105.88 -0.81 20.11
N THR A 178 -105.60 -1.90 19.39
CA THR A 178 -106.64 -2.67 18.67
C THR A 178 -107.64 -3.32 19.64
N SER A 179 -107.19 -3.79 20.81
CA SER A 179 -108.06 -4.28 21.88
C SER A 179 -108.95 -3.18 22.46
N LYS A 180 -108.39 -2.01 22.79
CA LYS A 180 -109.16 -0.85 23.31
C LYS A 180 -110.15 -0.28 22.29
N SER A 181 -109.79 -0.26 21.00
CA SER A 181 -110.69 0.16 19.92
C SER A 181 -111.88 -0.81 19.75
N SER A 182 -111.73 -2.06 20.17
CA SER A 182 -112.80 -3.07 20.18
C SER A 182 -113.74 -2.90 21.38
N GLU A 183 -113.23 -2.51 22.56
CA GLU A 183 -114.03 -2.17 23.75
C GLU A 183 -114.79 -0.85 23.60
N ASN A 184 -114.18 0.18 23.01
CA ASN A 184 -114.78 1.53 22.93
C ASN A 184 -115.88 1.66 21.86
N LYS A 185 -116.15 0.62 21.06
CA LYS A 185 -117.30 0.56 20.15
C LYS A 185 -118.62 0.20 20.83
N PHE A 186 -118.61 -0.16 22.12
CA PHE A 186 -119.82 -0.46 22.91
C PHE A 186 -120.33 0.70 23.78
N GLY A 187 -119.64 1.85 23.80
CA GLY A 187 -119.92 2.93 24.75
C GLY A 187 -120.14 4.30 24.11
N HIS A 188 -121.16 4.48 23.26
CA HIS A 188 -121.80 5.79 23.06
C HIS A 188 -123.14 5.66 22.33
N THR A 189 -124.26 5.75 23.06
CA THR A 189 -125.53 6.31 22.55
C THR A 189 -126.06 7.37 23.54
N VAL A 190 -126.06 8.61 23.05
CA VAL A 190 -126.80 9.83 23.41
C VAL A 190 -127.85 9.75 24.52
N TYR A 191 -127.81 10.67 25.50
CA TYR A 191 -129.01 11.35 26.00
C TYR A 191 -128.75 12.84 26.26
N SER A 192 -129.39 13.66 25.43
CA SER A 192 -129.56 15.09 25.62
C SER A 192 -131.01 15.38 26.06
N ASN A 193 -131.11 16.34 26.99
CA ASN A 193 -132.16 17.36 27.10
C ASN A 193 -133.39 17.09 27.98
N GLY A 194 -133.54 17.93 29.03
CA GLY A 194 -134.74 18.78 29.14
C GLY A 194 -135.56 18.74 30.44
N ARG A 195 -135.40 19.83 31.22
CA ARG A 195 -136.43 20.59 31.98
C ARG A 195 -136.79 20.24 33.44
N ASP A 196 -136.33 21.18 34.28
CA ASP A 196 -137.09 22.08 35.16
C ASP A 196 -137.57 21.64 36.56
N LYS A 197 -137.34 22.61 37.48
CA LYS A 197 -137.97 22.89 38.78
C LYS A 197 -137.43 22.07 39.95
N GLU A 198 -137.19 22.61 41.14
CA GLU A 198 -137.50 23.89 41.76
C GLU A 198 -136.62 24.05 43.01
N THR A 199 -136.48 25.28 43.47
CA THR A 199 -136.21 25.79 44.84
C THR A 199 -136.05 24.77 46.00
N VAL A 200 -135.18 25.02 46.99
CA VAL A 200 -135.46 25.91 48.12
C VAL A 200 -134.19 26.05 49.00
N ASN A 201 -133.92 27.30 49.41
CA ASN A 201 -133.04 27.70 50.52
C ASN A 201 -133.40 27.00 51.84
N ILE A 202 -132.40 26.57 52.61
CA ILE A 202 -132.01 27.06 53.96
C ILE A 202 -130.59 26.55 54.22
#